data_AF-A0A3D0H2B2-F1
#
_entry.id   AF-A0A3D0H2B2-F1
#
_cell.length_a   1.000
_cell.length_b   1.000
_cell.length_c   1.000
_cell.angle_alpha   90.00
_cell.angle_beta   90.00
_cell.angle_gamma   90.00
#
_symmetry.space_group_name_H-M   'P 1'
#
loop_
_entity.id
_entity.type
_entity.pdbx_description
1 polymer ?
#
loop_
_entity_poly.entity_id
_entity_poly.type
_entity_poly.pdbx_seq_one_letter_code
_entity_poly.pdbx_strand_id
1 'polypeptide(L)'
;MPLSVMNSLQHAAEQNLLEIESAKANGTKVFGTYCLYSPIEIAVAAGAVTLPLCGTRNDPIAAAEEVLPRNLCPLIKSSYGFAATDTCPYFRLSDAIVADTTCDGKKK
;
A
#
# COMPACT_ATOMS: atom_id res chain seq x y z
N MET A 1 9.20 -18.71 24.48
CA MET A 1 9.79 -17.99 23.32
C MET A 1 8.93 -17.96 22.06
N PRO A 2 8.15 -18.98 21.64
CA PRO A 2 7.34 -18.87 20.42
C PRO A 2 6.11 -17.95 20.56
N LEU A 3 5.48 -17.88 21.74
CA LEU A 3 4.30 -17.03 21.94
C LEU A 3 4.56 -15.52 21.82
N SER A 4 5.73 -15.02 22.24
CA SER A 4 6.02 -13.58 22.18
C SER A 4 6.18 -13.10 20.74
N VAL A 5 6.78 -13.91 19.86
CA VAL A 5 6.91 -13.61 18.43
C VAL A 5 5.55 -13.65 17.73
N MET A 6 4.70 -14.62 18.08
CA MET A 6 3.33 -14.66 17.54
C MET A 6 2.53 -13.43 17.95
N ASN A 7 2.63 -13.01 19.22
CA ASN A 7 1.95 -11.80 19.70
C ASN A 7 2.45 -10.54 18.97
N SER A 8 3.76 -10.40 18.73
CA SER A 8 4.26 -9.21 18.01
C SER A 8 3.79 -9.18 16.56
N LEU A 9 3.75 -10.32 15.88
CA LEU A 9 3.23 -10.40 14.50
C LEU A 9 1.73 -10.10 14.42
N GLN A 10 0.94 -10.51 15.42
CA GLN A 10 -0.50 -10.22 15.46
C GLN A 10 -0.80 -8.72 15.53
N HIS A 11 0.01 -7.97 16.29
CA HIS A 11 -0.20 -6.53 16.48
C HIS A 11 0.61 -5.67 15.49
N ALA A 12 1.46 -6.29 14.66
CA ALA A 12 2.38 -5.57 13.78
C ALA A 12 1.67 -4.59 12.84
N ALA A 13 0.50 -4.95 12.30
CA ALA A 13 -0.22 -4.07 11.39
C ALA A 13 -0.67 -2.75 12.05
N GLU A 14 -1.17 -2.81 13.29
CA GLU A 14 -1.61 -1.63 14.04
C GLU A 14 -0.42 -0.78 14.49
N GLN A 15 0.66 -1.43 14.97
CA GLN A 15 1.87 -0.75 15.38
C GLN A 15 2.58 -0.06 14.20
N ASN A 16 2.70 -0.74 13.07
CA ASN A 16 3.31 -0.19 11.86
C ASN A 16 2.60 1.09 11.41
N LEU A 17 1.27 1.14 11.47
CA LEU A 17 0.52 2.32 11.07
C LEU A 17 0.86 3.53 11.96
N LEU A 18 0.87 3.34 13.28
CA LEU A 18 1.24 4.39 14.24
C LEU A 18 2.69 4.86 14.06
N GLU A 19 3.61 3.94 13.79
CA GLU A 19 5.02 4.26 13.53
C GLU A 19 5.20 5.10 12.26
N ILE A 20 4.47 4.76 11.19
CA ILE A 20 4.50 5.53 9.93
C ILE A 20 3.94 6.93 10.14
N GLU A 21 2.81 7.07 10.85
CA GLU A 21 2.22 8.38 11.16
C GLU A 21 3.18 9.25 11.97
N SER A 22 3.83 8.68 12.98
CA SER A 22 4.85 9.37 13.78
C SER A 22 6.08 9.77 12.94
N ALA A 23 6.59 8.85 12.11
CA ALA A 23 7.72 9.15 11.22
C ALA A 23 7.38 10.29 10.24
N LYS A 24 6.16 10.28 9.68
CA LYS A 24 5.68 11.32 8.78
C LYS A 24 5.52 12.66 9.48
N ALA A 25 5.00 12.68 10.72
CA ALA A 25 4.93 13.89 11.54
C ALA A 25 6.32 14.49 11.84
N ASN A 26 7.34 13.63 11.94
CA ASN A 26 8.75 14.04 12.09
C ASN A 26 9.44 14.40 10.77
N GLY A 27 8.71 14.47 9.65
CA GLY A 27 9.20 14.93 8.36
C GLY A 27 9.71 13.82 7.42
N THR A 28 9.69 12.55 7.84
CA THR A 28 10.06 11.42 7.00
C THR A 28 9.08 11.26 5.84
N LYS A 29 9.60 11.09 4.62
CA LYS A 29 8.78 10.85 3.43
C LYS A 29 8.34 9.40 3.32
N VAL A 30 7.18 9.19 2.72
CA VAL A 30 6.57 7.87 2.55
C VAL A 30 6.33 7.61 1.06
N PHE A 31 6.85 6.51 0.54
CA PHE A 31 6.75 6.11 -0.87
C PHE A 31 5.93 4.83 -1.01
N GLY A 32 4.80 4.91 -1.69
CA GLY A 32 3.97 3.76 -2.03
C GLY A 32 4.46 3.04 -3.29
N THR A 33 4.43 1.71 -3.31
CA THR A 33 4.82 0.91 -4.48
C THR A 33 3.79 -0.17 -4.81
N TYR A 34 3.63 -0.44 -6.10
CA TYR A 34 2.74 -1.51 -6.59
C TYR A 34 3.49 -2.70 -7.18
N CYS A 35 4.81 -2.62 -7.37
CA CYS A 35 5.61 -3.74 -7.87
C CYS A 35 6.94 -3.83 -7.13
N LEU A 36 7.49 -5.04 -7.08
CA LEU A 36 8.83 -5.30 -6.57
C LEU A 36 9.93 -4.76 -7.50
N TYR A 37 9.59 -4.43 -8.75
CA TYR A 37 10.51 -3.74 -9.68
C TYR A 37 10.68 -2.25 -9.35
N SER A 38 9.79 -1.67 -8.53
CA SER A 38 9.99 -0.30 -8.05
C SER A 38 11.31 -0.22 -7.28
N PRO A 39 12.20 0.75 -7.59
CA PRO A 39 13.54 0.82 -6.98
C PRO A 39 13.47 1.38 -5.55
N ILE A 40 12.97 0.57 -4.62
CA ILE A 40 12.75 0.95 -3.22
C ILE A 40 14.04 1.36 -2.52
N GLU A 41 15.18 0.82 -2.96
CA GLU A 41 16.51 1.10 -2.44
C GLU A 41 16.85 2.59 -2.55
N ILE A 42 16.36 3.28 -3.58
CA ILE A 42 16.57 4.74 -3.75
C ILE A 42 15.81 5.51 -2.65
N ALA A 43 14.56 5.14 -2.39
CA ALA A 43 13.75 5.76 -1.34
C ALA A 43 14.34 5.48 0.04
N VAL A 44 14.76 4.24 0.30
CA VAL A 44 15.42 3.84 1.55
C VAL A 44 16.74 4.60 1.75
N ALA A 45 17.57 4.74 0.71
CA ALA A 45 18.81 5.51 0.77
C ALA A 45 18.57 7.00 1.07
N ALA A 46 17.41 7.54 0.67
CA ALA A 46 16.96 8.89 1.01
C ALA A 46 16.33 9.01 2.41
N GLY A 47 16.34 7.94 3.21
CA GLY A 47 15.75 7.90 4.56
C GLY A 47 14.22 7.84 4.56
N ALA A 48 13.59 7.51 3.43
CA ALA A 48 12.14 7.41 3.32
C ALA A 48 11.61 6.02 3.71
N VAL A 49 10.36 5.97 4.15
CA VAL A 49 9.62 4.72 4.39
C VAL A 49 8.97 4.26 3.08
N THR A 50 9.02 2.96 2.79
CA THR A 50 8.40 2.38 1.59
C THR A 50 7.23 1.47 1.96
N LEU A 51 6.09 1.61 1.26
CA LEU A 51 4.86 0.87 1.55
C LEU A 51 4.38 0.08 0.33
N PRO A 52 4.21 -1.25 0.43
CA PRO A 52 3.55 -2.01 -0.62
C PRO A 52 2.03 -1.74 -0.59
N LEU A 53 1.46 -1.34 -1.72
CA LEU A 53 0.06 -0.91 -1.83
C LEU A 53 -0.88 -1.90 -2.54
N CYS A 54 -0.38 -3.05 -2.99
CA CYS A 54 -1.20 -4.09 -3.62
C CYS A 54 -2.25 -4.62 -2.62
N GLY A 55 -3.53 -4.38 -2.93
CA GLY A 55 -4.67 -4.74 -2.09
C GLY A 55 -5.03 -6.21 -2.25
N THR A 56 -5.25 -6.89 -1.13
CA THR A 56 -5.55 -8.33 -1.08
C THR A 56 -6.92 -8.63 -0.49
N ARG A 57 -7.74 -7.60 -0.25
CA ARG A 57 -9.10 -7.72 0.31
C ARG A 57 -10.16 -7.57 -0.77
N ASN A 58 -11.26 -8.32 -0.63
CA ASN A 58 -12.37 -8.26 -1.58
C ASN A 58 -13.33 -7.09 -1.30
N ASP A 59 -13.40 -6.60 -0.06
CA ASP A 59 -14.34 -5.57 0.40
C ASP A 59 -14.44 -4.33 -0.53
N PRO A 60 -13.34 -3.74 -1.03
CA PRO A 60 -13.42 -2.54 -1.88
C PRO A 60 -13.67 -2.83 -3.38
N ILE A 61 -13.73 -4.10 -3.81
CA ILE A 61 -13.82 -4.46 -5.24
C ILE A 61 -15.11 -3.93 -5.86
N ALA A 62 -16.24 -4.01 -5.15
CA ALA A 62 -17.52 -3.54 -5.66
C ALA A 62 -17.49 -2.04 -6.01
N ALA A 63 -16.89 -1.22 -5.15
CA ALA A 63 -16.70 0.21 -5.41
C ALA A 63 -15.75 0.46 -6.59
N ALA A 64 -14.71 -0.36 -6.73
CA ALA A 64 -13.80 -0.24 -7.86
C ALA A 64 -14.48 -0.55 -9.21
N GLU A 65 -15.40 -1.52 -9.24
CA GLU A 65 -16.13 -1.93 -10.45
C GLU A 65 -17.15 -0.91 -10.95
N GLU A 66 -17.42 0.16 -10.19
CA GLU A 66 -18.20 1.31 -10.68
C GLU A 66 -17.44 2.10 -11.76
N VAL A 67 -16.10 2.02 -11.75
CA VAL A 67 -15.21 2.72 -12.69
C VAL A 67 -14.39 1.75 -13.54
N LEU A 68 -13.95 0.63 -12.96
CA LEU A 68 -13.08 -0.35 -13.60
C LEU A 68 -13.86 -1.54 -14.18
N PRO A 69 -13.37 -2.17 -15.27
CA PRO A 69 -13.99 -3.37 -15.81
C PRO A 69 -14.02 -4.52 -14.79
N ARG A 70 -15.15 -5.22 -14.71
CA ARG A 70 -15.32 -6.37 -13.80
C ARG A 70 -14.32 -7.50 -14.04
N ASN A 71 -13.89 -7.66 -15.30
CA ASN A 71 -12.91 -8.65 -15.73
C ASN A 71 -11.43 -8.23 -15.50
N LEU A 72 -11.19 -7.15 -14.75
CA LEU A 72 -9.84 -6.72 -14.37
C LEU A 72 -9.29 -7.51 -13.15
N CYS A 73 -7.97 -7.57 -13.03
CA CYS A 73 -7.26 -8.23 -11.93
C CYS A 73 -7.78 -7.79 -10.55
N PRO A 74 -8.11 -8.73 -9.62
CA PRO A 74 -8.65 -8.39 -8.31
C PRO A 74 -7.70 -7.58 -7.43
N LEU A 75 -6.37 -7.70 -7.59
CA LEU A 75 -5.41 -6.86 -6.87
C LEU A 75 -5.54 -5.38 -7.25
N ILE A 76 -5.74 -5.11 -8.55
CA ILE A 76 -5.92 -3.75 -9.08
C ILE A 76 -7.24 -3.19 -8.56
N LYS A 77 -8.33 -3.96 -8.68
CA LYS A 77 -9.64 -3.56 -8.18
C LYS A 77 -9.61 -3.31 -6.68
N SER A 78 -8.93 -4.16 -5.90
CA SER A 78 -8.80 -4.00 -4.46
C SER A 78 -8.08 -2.70 -4.09
N SER A 79 -6.88 -2.49 -4.66
CA SER A 79 -6.10 -1.26 -4.45
C SER A 79 -6.84 -0.01 -4.88
N TYR A 80 -7.45 -0.03 -6.07
CA TYR A 80 -8.17 1.12 -6.60
C TYR A 80 -9.39 1.46 -5.75
N GLY A 81 -10.20 0.46 -5.37
CA GLY A 81 -11.39 0.71 -4.56
C GLY A 81 -11.04 1.29 -3.19
N PHE A 82 -9.97 0.81 -2.56
CA PHE A 82 -9.46 1.38 -1.31
C PHE A 82 -9.01 2.83 -1.44
N ALA A 83 -8.35 3.18 -2.55
CA ALA A 83 -7.91 4.54 -2.84
C ALA A 83 -9.10 5.46 -3.18
N ALA A 84 -10.00 5.00 -4.06
CA ALA A 84 -11.16 5.76 -4.51
C ALA A 84 -12.17 6.05 -3.39
N THR A 85 -12.24 5.16 -2.39
CA THR A 85 -13.10 5.35 -1.21
C THR A 85 -12.37 5.99 -0.02
N ASP A 86 -11.10 6.35 -0.16
CA ASP A 86 -10.27 6.96 0.89
C ASP A 86 -10.22 6.13 2.21
N THR A 87 -10.26 4.80 2.07
CA THR A 87 -10.31 3.85 3.20
C THR A 87 -9.00 3.10 3.45
N CYS A 88 -7.98 3.23 2.58
CA CYS A 88 -6.65 2.70 2.85
C CYS A 88 -5.72 3.75 3.47
N PRO A 89 -5.33 3.58 4.75
CA PRO A 89 -4.48 4.54 5.43
C PRO A 89 -3.07 4.59 4.81
N TYR A 90 -2.53 3.46 4.35
CA TYR A 90 -1.21 3.42 3.70
C TYR A 90 -1.17 4.20 2.39
N PHE A 91 -2.24 4.16 1.61
CA PHE A 91 -2.38 4.98 0.40
C PHE A 91 -2.42 6.47 0.76
N ARG A 92 -3.25 6.84 1.74
CA ARG A 92 -3.37 8.22 2.24
C ARG A 92 -2.05 8.78 2.78
N LEU A 93 -1.26 7.95 3.46
CA LEU A 93 0.02 8.35 4.04
C LEU A 93 1.15 8.47 3.01
N SER A 94 0.98 7.98 1.78
CA SER A 94 2.02 8.05 0.75
C SER A 94 2.19 9.48 0.21
N ASP A 95 3.41 10.02 0.26
CA ASP A 95 3.77 11.32 -0.36
C ASP A 95 3.95 11.19 -1.89
N ALA A 96 4.38 10.02 -2.34
CA ALA A 96 4.53 9.69 -3.74
C ALA A 96 4.23 8.20 -3.96
N ILE A 97 3.80 7.86 -5.18
CA ILE A 97 3.51 6.49 -5.58
C ILE A 97 4.32 6.16 -6.82
N VAL A 98 5.01 5.02 -6.79
CA VAL A 98 5.68 4.43 -7.95
C VAL A 98 4.83 3.26 -8.44
N ALA A 99 4.31 3.42 -9.66
CA ALA A 99 3.49 2.42 -10.33
C ALA A 99 4.16 1.99 -11.64
N ASP A 100 4.71 0.78 -11.65
CA ASP A 100 5.42 0.24 -12.81
C ASP A 100 4.47 -0.24 -13.91
N THR A 101 4.81 0.05 -15.17
CA THR A 101 4.03 -0.34 -16.37
C THR A 101 4.21 -1.81 -16.73
N THR A 102 3.96 -2.70 -15.78
CA THR A 102 4.25 -4.15 -15.87
C THR A 102 3.17 -4.95 -16.59
N CYS A 103 1.89 -4.64 -16.34
CA CYS A 103 0.77 -5.29 -17.02
C CYS A 103 -0.20 -4.26 -17.59
N ASP A 104 -1.07 -4.69 -18.50
CA ASP A 104 -2.05 -3.79 -19.13
C ASP A 104 -2.98 -3.14 -18.12
N GLY A 105 -3.40 -3.88 -17.10
CA GLY A 105 -4.28 -3.36 -16.07
C GLY A 105 -3.66 -2.29 -15.17
N LYS A 106 -2.35 -2.39 -14.86
CA LYS A 106 -1.66 -1.39 -14.01
C LYS A 106 -1.21 -0.15 -14.80
N LYS A 107 -1.03 -0.30 -16.10
CA LYS A 107 -0.61 0.77 -17.02
C LYS A 107 -1.75 1.74 -17.35
N LYS A 108 -3.00 1.27 -17.30
CA LYS A 108 -4.20 2.02 -17.67
C LYS A 108 -4.88 2.59 -16.44
#